data_AF-A0A3D0H7S6-F1
#
_entry.id   AF-A0A3D0H7S6-F1
#
_cell.length_a   1.000
_cell.length_b   1.000
_cell.length_c   1.000
_cell.angle_alpha   90.00
_cell.angle_beta   90.00
_cell.angle_gamma   90.00
#
_symmetry.space_group_name_H-M   'P 1'
#
loop_
_entity.id
_entity.type
_entity.pdbx_description
1 polymer ?
#
loop_
_entity_poly.entity_id
_entity_poly.type
_entity_poly.pdbx_seq_one_letter_code
_entity_poly.pdbx_strand_id
1 'polypeptide(L)'
;MGKKKEKAVQEKPLDKMTAKELRELALTLQGIVGVHAMNKDELIAAIKEVKGIVDEKTKKVAVDIRSLKAKMKDLRVRKEQAKVDGNTKLVDALRRRISNLKKKTRQAA
;
A
#
# COMPACT_ATOMS: atom_id res chain seq x y z
N MET A 1 -5.77 22.82 -34.28
CA MET A 1 -6.01 23.29 -32.89
C MET A 1 -7.30 22.67 -32.38
N GLY A 2 -7.25 21.90 -31.30
CA GLY A 2 -8.46 21.36 -30.66
C GLY A 2 -8.30 19.94 -30.12
N LYS A 3 -7.52 19.82 -29.05
CA LYS A 3 -7.29 18.61 -28.23
C LYS A 3 -8.57 17.78 -28.07
N LYS A 4 -8.60 16.55 -28.59
CA LYS A 4 -9.65 15.56 -28.29
C LYS A 4 -9.11 14.52 -27.31
N LYS A 5 -9.32 14.85 -26.03
CA LYS A 5 -9.67 13.96 -24.91
C LYS A 5 -8.86 12.67 -24.78
N GLU A 6 -7.81 12.75 -23.96
CA GLU A 6 -7.34 11.65 -23.12
C GLU A 6 -8.54 11.09 -22.35
N LYS A 7 -9.20 10.07 -22.93
CA LYS A 7 -10.16 9.28 -22.20
C LYS A 7 -9.35 8.30 -21.38
N ALA A 8 -9.21 8.64 -20.10
CA ALA A 8 -8.93 7.73 -19.02
C ALA A 8 -9.76 6.45 -19.20
N VAL A 9 -9.15 5.44 -19.82
CA VAL A 9 -9.63 4.08 -19.70
C VAL A 9 -9.16 3.66 -18.31
N GLN A 10 -10.01 3.92 -17.32
CA GLN A 10 -10.00 3.15 -16.09
C GLN A 10 -10.32 1.70 -16.50
N GLU A 11 -9.31 1.01 -17.02
CA GLU A 11 -9.34 -0.43 -17.17
C GLU A 11 -9.55 -0.98 -15.76
N LYS A 12 -10.52 -1.89 -15.62
CA LYS A 12 -10.72 -2.64 -14.39
C LYS A 12 -9.34 -3.10 -13.88
N PRO A 13 -9.02 -3.02 -12.58
CA PRO A 13 -7.76 -3.53 -12.08
C PRO A 13 -7.61 -5.00 -12.50
N LEU A 14 -6.44 -5.38 -13.04
CA LEU A 14 -6.18 -6.72 -13.61
C LEU A 14 -6.59 -7.85 -12.64
N ASP A 15 -6.46 -7.60 -11.33
CA ASP A 15 -6.85 -8.54 -10.27
C ASP A 15 -8.34 -8.90 -10.27
N LYS A 16 -9.20 -7.99 -10.76
CA LYS A 16 -10.66 -8.19 -10.88
C LYS A 16 -11.09 -8.80 -12.21
N MET A 17 -10.19 -8.93 -13.18
CA MET A 17 -10.52 -9.58 -14.44
C MET A 17 -10.60 -11.11 -14.27
N THR A 18 -11.42 -11.73 -15.08
CA THR A 18 -11.50 -13.19 -15.19
C THR A 18 -10.32 -13.73 -15.98
N ALA A 19 -9.98 -15.01 -15.79
CA ALA A 19 -8.88 -15.63 -16.52
C ALA A 19 -9.07 -15.57 -18.05
N LYS A 20 -10.31 -15.57 -18.56
CA LYS A 20 -10.60 -15.43 -19.99
C LYS A 20 -10.23 -14.04 -20.50
N GLU A 21 -10.69 -12.99 -19.83
CA GLU A 21 -10.36 -11.59 -20.16
C GLU A 21 -8.85 -11.35 -20.11
N LEU A 22 -8.15 -11.92 -19.12
CA LEU A 22 -6.69 -11.83 -19.03
C LEU A 22 -5.98 -12.56 -20.18
N ARG A 23 -6.48 -13.71 -20.64
CA ARG A 23 -5.91 -14.40 -21.80
C ARG A 23 -6.11 -13.62 -23.10
N GLU A 24 -7.27 -13.02 -23.30
CA GLU A 24 -7.54 -12.17 -24.47
C GLU A 24 -6.62 -10.94 -24.48
N LEU A 25 -6.43 -10.32 -23.33
CA LEU A 25 -5.47 -9.22 -23.18
C LEU A 25 -4.03 -9.68 -23.43
N ALA A 26 -3.65 -10.86 -22.95
CA ALA A 26 -2.32 -11.40 -23.18
C ALA A 26 -2.08 -11.80 -24.65
N LEU A 27 -3.12 -12.22 -25.38
CA LEU A 27 -3.05 -12.52 -26.81
C LEU A 27 -2.96 -11.25 -27.68
N THR A 28 -3.59 -10.16 -27.27
CA THR A 28 -3.48 -8.87 -27.97
C THR A 28 -2.11 -8.21 -27.74
N LEU A 29 -1.48 -8.48 -26.60
CA LEU A 29 -0.12 -8.08 -26.28
C LEU A 29 0.88 -9.02 -26.98
N GLN A 30 1.42 -8.61 -28.12
CA GLN A 30 2.49 -9.34 -28.82
C GLN A 30 3.74 -9.41 -27.93
N GLY A 31 3.96 -10.56 -27.28
CA GLY A 31 5.10 -10.77 -26.39
C GLY A 31 4.92 -11.87 -25.35
N ILE A 32 3.69 -12.33 -25.08
CA ILE A 32 3.42 -13.39 -24.09
C ILE A 32 3.20 -14.72 -24.82
N VAL A 33 4.15 -15.65 -24.71
CA VAL A 33 4.05 -17.03 -25.24
C VAL A 33 3.57 -17.95 -24.12
N GLY A 34 2.61 -18.85 -24.41
CA GLY A 34 2.11 -19.81 -23.41
C GLY A 34 0.89 -19.35 -22.61
N VAL A 35 0.15 -18.34 -23.10
CA VAL A 35 -1.05 -17.75 -22.45
C VAL A 35 -2.08 -18.78 -21.98
N HIS A 36 -2.24 -19.89 -22.71
CA HIS A 36 -3.21 -20.94 -22.35
C HIS A 36 -2.77 -21.81 -21.17
N ALA A 37 -1.47 -21.90 -20.90
CA ALA A 37 -0.90 -22.69 -19.80
C ALA A 37 -0.71 -21.90 -18.50
N MET A 38 -0.78 -20.56 -18.57
CA MET A 38 -0.54 -19.68 -17.42
C MET A 38 -1.74 -19.62 -16.47
N ASN A 39 -1.43 -19.59 -15.17
CA ASN A 39 -2.41 -19.35 -14.11
C ASN A 39 -2.84 -17.87 -14.08
N LYS A 40 -3.93 -17.56 -13.36
CA LYS A 40 -4.47 -16.19 -13.29
C LYS A 40 -3.41 -15.19 -12.79
N ASP A 41 -2.64 -15.55 -11.77
CA ASP A 41 -1.62 -14.68 -11.19
C ASP A 41 -0.44 -14.45 -12.15
N GLU A 42 -0.05 -15.50 -12.89
CA GLU A 42 1.00 -15.46 -13.91
C GLU A 42 0.59 -14.58 -15.11
N LEU A 43 -0.66 -14.68 -15.56
CA LEU A 43 -1.21 -13.81 -16.60
C LEU A 43 -1.20 -12.34 -16.18
N ILE A 44 -1.57 -12.06 -14.92
CA ILE A 44 -1.52 -10.68 -14.38
C ILE A 44 -0.09 -10.16 -14.37
N ALA A 45 0.88 -10.98 -13.93
CA ALA A 45 2.29 -10.61 -13.90
C ALA A 45 2.83 -10.33 -15.32
N ALA A 46 2.60 -11.24 -16.27
CA ALA A 46 3.06 -11.09 -17.65
C ALA A 46 2.46 -9.85 -18.33
N ILE A 47 1.17 -9.58 -18.12
CA ILE A 47 0.51 -8.38 -18.66
C ILE A 47 1.08 -7.10 -18.02
N LYS A 48 1.40 -7.11 -16.72
CA LYS A 48 2.03 -5.97 -16.03
C LYS A 48 3.45 -5.70 -16.51
N GLU A 49 4.23 -6.76 -16.73
CA GLU A 49 5.59 -6.68 -17.29
C GLU A 49 5.57 -6.07 -18.70
N VAL A 50 4.70 -6.54 -19.59
CA VAL A 50 4.58 -6.01 -20.96
C VAL A 50 4.03 -4.57 -20.97
N LYS A 51 3.11 -4.23 -20.08
CA LYS A 51 2.60 -2.85 -19.93
C LYS A 51 3.58 -1.89 -19.26
N GLY A 52 4.76 -2.36 -18.82
CA GLY A 52 5.76 -1.54 -18.14
C GLY A 52 5.28 -0.97 -16.80
N ILE A 53 4.22 -1.55 -16.22
CA ILE A 53 3.73 -1.17 -14.91
C ILE A 53 4.64 -1.90 -13.92
N VAL A 54 5.71 -1.22 -13.53
CA VAL A 54 6.46 -1.57 -12.33
C VAL A 54 5.48 -1.40 -11.18
N ASP A 55 4.82 -2.48 -10.81
CA ASP A 55 4.27 -2.62 -9.48
C ASP A 55 5.48 -2.46 -8.56
N GLU A 56 5.70 -1.24 -8.08
CA GLU A 56 6.31 -1.04 -6.78
C GLU A 56 5.45 -1.88 -5.86
N LYS A 57 5.87 -3.14 -5.67
CA LYS A 57 5.30 -4.06 -4.71
C LYS A 57 5.19 -3.20 -3.47
N THR A 58 3.96 -2.77 -3.17
CA THR A 58 3.65 -2.14 -1.92
C THR A 58 3.85 -3.29 -0.96
N LYS A 59 5.12 -3.48 -0.56
CA LYS A 59 5.54 -4.44 0.44
C LYS A 59 4.50 -4.21 1.50
N LYS A 60 3.64 -5.20 1.74
CA LYS A 60 2.70 -5.19 2.87
C LYS A 60 3.54 -4.65 4.01
N VAL A 61 3.32 -3.39 4.40
CA VAL A 61 4.35 -2.65 5.13
C VAL A 61 4.45 -3.37 6.44
N ALA A 62 5.44 -4.27 6.53
CA ALA A 62 5.76 -4.98 7.74
C ALA A 62 5.92 -3.85 8.74
N VAL A 63 5.00 -3.79 9.69
CA VAL A 63 4.82 -2.62 10.54
C VAL A 63 6.18 -2.34 11.16
N ASP A 64 6.84 -1.26 10.71
CA ASP A 64 8.23 -1.03 11.08
C ASP A 64 8.28 -0.68 12.57
N ILE A 65 8.63 -1.69 13.38
CA ILE A 65 8.71 -1.61 14.83
C ILE A 65 9.66 -0.48 15.24
N ARG A 66 10.72 -0.22 14.47
CA ARG A 66 11.69 0.85 14.75
C ARG A 66 11.03 2.22 14.59
N SER A 67 10.28 2.42 13.51
CA SER A 67 9.50 3.65 13.30
C SER A 67 8.46 3.90 14.40
N LEU A 68 7.79 2.85 14.88
CA LEU A 68 6.81 2.96 15.98
C LEU A 68 7.48 3.33 17.31
N LYS A 69 8.66 2.77 17.59
CA LYS A 69 9.46 3.11 18.78
C LYS A 69 9.98 4.55 18.73
N ALA A 70 10.40 5.03 17.56
CA ALA A 70 10.80 6.43 17.36
C ALA A 70 9.63 7.38 17.68
N LYS A 71 8.45 7.15 17.06
CA LYS A 71 7.23 7.93 17.35
C LYS A 71 6.84 7.91 18.83
N MET A 72 7.02 6.79 19.53
CA MET A 72 6.79 6.72 20.97
C MET A 72 7.73 7.61 21.78
N LYS A 73 9.01 7.73 21.39
CA LYS A 73 9.98 8.60 22.06
C LYS A 73 9.56 10.06 21.93
N ASP A 74 9.19 10.49 20.72
CA ASP A 74 8.74 11.86 20.45
C ASP A 74 7.49 12.22 21.25
N LEU A 75 6.51 11.31 21.32
CA LEU A 75 5.30 11.53 22.10
C LEU A 75 5.55 11.59 23.61
N ARG A 76 6.61 10.95 24.13
CA ARG A 76 6.98 11.07 25.56
C ARG A 76 7.50 12.46 25.87
N VAL A 77 8.37 13.00 25.03
CA VAL A 77 8.88 14.38 25.16
C VAL A 77 7.72 15.37 25.13
N ARG A 78 6.82 15.25 24.15
CA ARG A 78 5.62 16.11 24.07
C ARG A 78 4.71 15.99 25.29
N LYS A 79 4.63 14.81 25.89
CA LYS A 79 3.84 14.57 27.11
C LYS A 79 4.48 15.25 28.32
N GLU A 80 5.80 15.27 28.41
CA GLU A 80 6.52 15.99 29.47
C GLU A 80 6.33 17.50 29.32
N GLN A 81 6.44 18.02 28.09
CA GLN A 81 6.15 19.43 27.83
C GLN A 81 4.71 19.79 28.23
N ALA A 82 3.72 18.99 27.80
CA ALA A 82 2.31 19.22 28.15
C ALA A 82 2.02 19.12 29.65
N LYS A 83 2.84 18.37 30.42
CA LYS A 83 2.76 18.34 31.88
C LYS A 83 3.25 19.63 32.51
N VAL A 84 4.36 20.16 32.01
CA VAL A 84 4.92 21.46 32.46
C VAL A 84 3.91 22.57 32.14
N ASP A 85 3.30 22.54 30.96
CA ASP A 85 2.30 23.51 30.52
C ASP A 85 0.93 23.37 31.25
N GLY A 86 0.78 22.39 32.15
CA GLY A 86 -0.46 22.16 32.91
C GLY A 86 -1.65 21.64 32.07
N ASN A 87 -1.43 21.27 30.80
CA ASN A 87 -2.49 20.84 29.91
C ASN A 87 -2.85 19.36 30.09
N THR A 88 -3.69 19.08 31.09
CA THR A 88 -4.13 17.74 31.47
C THR A 88 -4.79 16.96 30.32
N LYS A 89 -5.60 17.63 29.49
CA LYS A 89 -6.26 17.01 28.31
C LYS A 89 -5.24 16.51 27.30
N LEU A 90 -4.21 17.31 27.02
CA LEU A 90 -3.15 16.95 26.08
C LEU A 90 -2.29 15.81 26.65
N VAL A 91 -1.98 15.84 27.94
CA VAL A 91 -1.26 14.76 28.63
C VAL A 91 -2.01 13.42 28.51
N ASP A 92 -3.33 13.42 28.73
CA ASP A 92 -4.15 12.21 28.62
C ASP A 92 -4.25 11.70 27.17
N ALA A 93 -4.41 12.59 26.20
CA ALA A 93 -4.42 12.22 24.78
C ALA A 93 -3.09 11.57 24.38
N LEU A 94 -1.96 12.17 24.78
CA LEU A 94 -0.62 11.65 24.51
C LEU A 94 -0.37 10.31 25.22
N ARG A 95 -0.81 10.15 26.47
CA ARG A 95 -0.76 8.87 27.20
C ARG A 95 -1.48 7.76 26.45
N ARG A 96 -2.72 8.01 25.99
CA ARG A 96 -3.52 7.03 25.22
C ARG A 96 -2.82 6.67 23.92
N ARG A 97 -2.30 7.66 23.19
CA ARG A 97 -1.59 7.44 21.91
C ARG A 97 -0.32 6.61 22.09
N ILE A 98 0.45 6.86 23.14
CA ILE A 98 1.62 6.04 23.51
C ILE A 98 1.18 4.60 23.83
N SER A 99 0.11 4.40 24.61
CA SER A 99 -0.42 3.07 24.93
C SER A 99 -0.81 2.28 23.68
N ASN A 100 -1.50 2.93 22.74
CA ASN A 100 -1.90 2.32 21.47
C ASN A 100 -0.68 1.94 20.61
N LEU A 101 0.34 2.80 20.55
CA LEU A 101 1.58 2.46 19.86
C LEU A 101 2.31 1.27 20.52
N LYS A 102 2.36 1.19 21.85
CA LYS A 102 2.89 0.02 22.58
C LYS A 102 2.12 -1.27 22.28
N LYS A 103 0.80 -1.18 22.07
CA LYS A 103 -0.02 -2.34 21.68
C LYS A 103 0.31 -2.76 20.24
N LYS A 104 0.37 -1.80 19.31
CA LYS A 104 0.76 -2.07 17.91
C LYS A 104 2.16 -2.68 17.78
N THR A 105 3.13 -2.22 18.56
CA THR A 105 4.47 -2.85 18.57
C THR A 105 4.49 -4.26 19.14
N ARG A 106 3.57 -4.59 20.06
CA ARG A 106 3.45 -5.95 20.62
C ARG A 106 2.69 -6.90 19.68
N GLN A 107 1.80 -6.37 18.85
CA GLN A 107 1.09 -7.15 17.84
C GLN A 107 1.93 -7.41 16.58
N ALA A 108 2.90 -6.53 16.30
CA ALA A 108 3.77 -6.62 15.15
C ALA A 108 5.09 -7.38 15.40
N ALA A 109 5.39 -7.70 16.67
CA ALA A 109 6.54 -8.49 17.09
C ALA A 109 6.09 -9.95 17.31
#